data_AF-A0A536CJ96-F1
#
_entry.id   AF-A0A536CJ96-F1
#
_cell.length_a   1.000
_cell.length_b   1.000
_cell.length_c   1.000
_cell.angle_alpha   90.00
_cell.angle_beta   90.00
_cell.angle_gamma   90.00
#
_symmetry.space_group_name_H-M   'P 1'
#
loop_
_entity.id
_entity.type
_entity.pdbx_description
1 polymer ?
#
loop_
_entity_poly.entity_id
_entity_poly.type
_entity_poly.pdbx_seq_one_letter_code
_entity_poly.pdbx_strand_id
1 'polypeptide(L)'
;MPASESFTKIVLDEHEIPTHWYNVVSHLPRPPAPVLHPGTGQPVGPADLAPLFPMALIAQEVSQDKTVEIPDEVRDIYRMWRP
;
A
#
# COMPACT_ATOMS: atom_id res chain seq x y z
N MET A 1 20.88 -34.20 -2.94
CA MET A 1 20.22 -32.88 -2.98
C MET A 1 19.87 -32.60 -4.42
N PRO A 2 18.60 -32.49 -4.82
CA PRO A 2 18.27 -32.17 -6.20
C PRO A 2 18.84 -30.78 -6.54
N ALA A 3 19.39 -30.64 -7.74
CA ALA A 3 19.93 -29.38 -8.22
C ALA A 3 18.82 -28.31 -8.23
N SER A 4 19.12 -27.13 -7.69
CA SER A 4 18.24 -25.97 -7.79
C SER A 4 18.04 -25.60 -9.26
N GLU A 5 16.81 -25.68 -9.76
CA GLU A 5 16.47 -25.13 -11.08
C GLU A 5 16.73 -23.62 -11.06
N SER A 6 17.72 -23.17 -11.83
CA SER A 6 18.03 -21.75 -11.96
C SER A 6 17.18 -21.17 -13.10
N PHE A 7 16.06 -20.56 -12.75
CA PHE A 7 15.26 -19.82 -13.72
C PHE A 7 15.92 -18.48 -14.03
N THR A 8 16.15 -18.18 -15.31
CA THR A 8 16.62 -16.85 -15.74
C THR A 8 15.50 -15.81 -15.74
N LYS A 9 14.24 -16.24 -15.94
CA LYS A 9 13.05 -15.40 -15.90
C LYS A 9 11.85 -16.23 -15.46
N ILE A 10 11.04 -15.67 -14.56
CA ILE A 10 9.74 -16.22 -14.15
C ILE A 10 8.71 -15.15 -14.52
N VAL A 11 7.71 -15.54 -15.31
CA VAL A 11 6.57 -14.68 -15.65
C VAL A 11 5.38 -15.25 -14.88
N LEU A 12 4.70 -14.38 -14.14
CA LEU A 12 3.46 -14.73 -13.48
C LEU A 12 2.29 -14.55 -14.46
N ASP A 13 1.25 -15.35 -14.29
CA ASP A 13 0.03 -15.20 -15.06
C ASP A 13 -0.84 -14.07 -14.49
N GLU A 14 -1.68 -13.44 -15.32
CA GLU A 14 -2.52 -12.31 -14.91
C GLU A 14 -3.47 -12.63 -13.74
N HIS A 15 -3.83 -13.90 -13.56
CA HIS A 15 -4.67 -14.35 -12.44
C HIS A 15 -3.92 -14.34 -11.10
N GLU A 16 -2.57 -14.32 -11.14
CA GLU A 16 -1.69 -14.23 -9.98
C GLU A 16 -1.42 -12.77 -9.57
N ILE A 17 -1.94 -11.78 -10.31
CA ILE A 17 -1.85 -10.37 -9.92
C ILE A 17 -2.46 -10.21 -8.52
N PRO A 18 -1.71 -9.65 -7.55
CA PRO A 18 -2.17 -9.51 -6.18
C PRO A 18 -3.53 -8.81 -6.07
N THR A 19 -4.30 -9.19 -5.06
CA THR A 19 -5.61 -8.60 -4.72
C THR A 19 -5.51 -7.53 -3.64
N HIS A 20 -4.40 -7.49 -2.90
CA HIS A 20 -4.20 -6.60 -1.76
C HIS A 20 -2.82 -5.94 -1.82
N TRP A 21 -2.75 -4.67 -1.42
CA TRP A 21 -1.50 -4.02 -1.04
C TRP A 21 -1.11 -4.44 0.38
N TYR A 22 0.19 -4.54 0.63
CA TYR A 22 0.73 -4.85 1.95
C TYR A 22 1.16 -3.57 2.67
N ASN A 23 0.69 -3.38 3.90
CA ASN A 23 1.08 -2.27 4.75
C ASN A 23 2.22 -2.69 5.67
N VAL A 24 3.41 -2.16 5.43
CA VAL A 24 4.59 -2.49 6.25
C VAL A 24 4.48 -1.97 7.68
N VAL A 25 3.70 -0.91 7.92
CA VAL A 25 3.57 -0.26 9.24
C VAL A 25 3.05 -1.23 10.29
N SER A 26 2.18 -2.18 9.90
CA SER A 26 1.60 -3.17 10.81
C SER A 26 2.61 -4.12 11.45
N HIS A 27 3.84 -4.20 10.93
CA HIS A 27 4.91 -5.05 11.44
C HIS A 27 6.09 -4.27 12.00
N LEU A 28 6.04 -2.94 12.01
CA LEU A 28 7.10 -2.15 12.61
C LEU A 28 7.08 -2.32 14.14
N PRO A 29 8.26 -2.37 14.80
CA PRO A 29 8.34 -2.54 16.25
C PRO A 29 7.73 -1.36 17.02
N ARG A 30 7.66 -0.18 16.38
CA ARG A 30 6.93 1.01 16.82
C ARG A 30 6.40 1.74 15.59
N PRO A 31 5.25 2.43 15.69
CA PRO A 31 4.73 3.20 14.57
C PRO A 31 5.67 4.36 14.18
N PRO A 32 5.65 4.81 12.92
CA PRO A 32 6.30 6.04 12.49
C PRO A 32 5.86 7.23 13.34
N ALA A 33 6.72 8.24 13.47
CA ALA A 33 6.34 9.48 14.13
C ALA A 33 5.18 10.14 13.37
N PRO A 34 4.20 10.74 14.08
CA PRO A 34 3.09 11.41 13.43
C PRO A 34 3.58 12.62 12.64
N VAL A 35 2.96 12.87 11.49
CA VAL A 35 3.16 14.10 10.73
C VAL A 35 2.57 15.27 11.54
N LEU A 36 3.31 16.36 11.65
CA LEU A 36 2.89 17.55 12.41
C LEU A 36 2.37 18.64 11.48
N HIS A 37 1.27 19.29 11.87
CA HIS A 37 0.72 20.42 11.16
C HIS A 37 1.69 21.62 11.28
N PRO A 38 2.13 22.24 10.17
CA PRO A 38 3.20 23.24 10.19
C PRO A 38 2.83 24.52 10.96
N GLY A 39 1.54 24.85 11.06
CA GLY A 39 1.06 26.01 11.81
C GLY A 39 0.86 25.79 13.31
N THR A 40 0.52 24.57 13.75
CA THR A 40 0.14 24.30 15.16
C THR A 40 1.16 23.43 15.89
N GLY A 41 2.04 22.74 15.16
CA GLY A 41 2.98 21.76 15.70
C GLY A 41 2.30 20.52 16.28
N GLN A 42 0.98 20.36 16.13
CA GLN A 42 0.24 19.20 16.61
C GLN A 42 0.15 18.12 15.52
N PRO A 43 -0.01 16.84 15.89
CA PRO A 43 -0.28 15.77 14.92
C PRO A 43 -1.45 16.12 13.98
N VAL A 44 -1.26 15.89 12.68
CA VAL A 44 -2.31 16.10 11.67
C VAL A 44 -3.45 15.10 11.86
N GLY A 45 -4.68 15.57 11.68
CA GLY A 45 -5.87 14.72 11.58
C GLY A 45 -6.37 14.58 10.14
N PRO A 46 -7.39 13.73 9.90
CA PRO A 46 -8.00 13.57 8.58
C PRO A 46 -8.53 14.89 7.98
N ALA A 47 -9.03 15.80 8.83
CA ALA A 47 -9.53 17.11 8.40
C ALA A 47 -8.43 18.02 7.83
N ASP A 48 -7.20 17.89 8.31
CA ASP A 48 -6.05 18.66 7.80
C ASP A 48 -5.59 18.14 6.43
N LEU A 49 -5.85 16.86 6.15
CA LEU A 49 -5.47 16.19 4.90
C LEU A 49 -6.57 16.26 3.82
N ALA A 50 -7.83 16.42 4.20
CA ALA A 50 -8.99 16.45 3.29
C ALA A 50 -8.89 17.50 2.15
N PRO A 51 -8.28 18.69 2.33
CA PRO A 51 -8.08 19.63 1.23
C PRO A 51 -7.02 19.18 0.21
N LEU A 52 -6.15 18.24 0.58
CA LEU A 52 -4.98 17.83 -0.20
C LEU A 52 -5.19 16.47 -0.91
N PHE A 53 -5.93 15.57 -0.27
CA PHE A 53 -6.07 14.19 -0.73
C PHE A 53 -7.52 13.71 -0.73
N PRO A 54 -7.88 12.80 -1.66
CA PRO A 54 -9.12 12.05 -1.58
C PRO A 54 -9.23 11.24 -0.27
N MET A 55 -10.45 11.10 0.26
CA MET A 55 -10.71 10.38 1.51
C MET A 55 -10.17 8.95 1.52
N ALA A 56 -10.18 8.26 0.37
CA ALA A 56 -9.64 6.90 0.26
C ALA A 56 -8.13 6.85 0.53
N LEU A 57 -7.35 7.84 0.07
CA LEU A 57 -5.91 7.90 0.35
C LEU A 57 -5.64 8.28 1.82
N ILE A 58 -6.46 9.17 2.38
CA ILE A 58 -6.36 9.55 3.79
C ILE A 58 -6.62 8.34 4.70
N ALA A 59 -7.62 7.52 4.37
CA ALA A 59 -7.93 6.29 5.10
C ALA A 59 -6.76 5.30 5.06
N GLN A 60 -6.06 5.19 3.93
CA GLN A 60 -4.86 4.35 3.80
C GLN A 60 -3.71 4.86 4.66
N GLU A 61 -3.45 6.17 4.67
CA GLU A 61 -2.35 6.79 5.44
C GLU A 61 -2.47 6.52 6.94
N VAL A 62 -3.69 6.50 7.48
CA VAL A 62 -3.95 6.26 8.90
C VAL A 62 -4.29 4.80 9.22
N SER A 63 -4.30 3.91 8.23
CA SER A 63 -4.66 2.49 8.44
C SER A 63 -3.58 1.74 9.20
N GLN A 64 -4.02 0.92 10.16
CA GLN A 64 -3.18 -0.04 10.88
C GLN A 64 -3.37 -1.47 10.38
N ASP A 65 -4.18 -1.67 9.35
CA ASP A 65 -4.43 -2.98 8.78
C ASP A 65 -3.19 -3.50 8.06
N LYS A 66 -2.95 -4.81 8.12
CA LYS A 66 -1.79 -5.46 7.47
C LYS A 66 -1.87 -5.40 5.94
N THR A 67 -3.09 -5.39 5.42
CA THR A 67 -3.38 -5.48 4.00
C THR A 67 -4.54 -4.56 3.68
N VAL A 68 -4.48 -3.91 2.51
CA VAL A 68 -5.56 -3.07 1.98
C VAL A 68 -5.98 -3.67 0.65
N GLU A 69 -7.28 -3.94 0.49
CA GLU A 69 -7.82 -4.44 -0.77
C GLU A 69 -7.58 -3.42 -1.90
N ILE A 70 -7.12 -3.92 -3.05
CA ILE A 70 -6.90 -3.09 -4.24
C ILE A 70 -8.27 -2.91 -4.90
N PRO A 71 -8.77 -1.67 -5.08
CA PRO A 71 -10.03 -1.45 -5.78
C PRO A 71 -10.01 -2.07 -7.19
N ASP A 72 -11.13 -2.64 -7.61
CA ASP A 72 -11.22 -3.37 -8.88
C ASP A 72 -10.77 -2.51 -10.07
N GLU A 73 -11.15 -1.22 -10.12
CA GLU A 73 -10.73 -0.35 -11.23
C GLU A 73 -9.21 -0.14 -11.26
N VAL A 74 -8.56 -0.10 -10.09
CA VAL A 74 -7.10 0.03 -9.99
C VAL A 74 -6.41 -1.26 -10.41
N ARG A 75 -6.96 -2.41 -10.00
CA ARG A 75 -6.43 -3.73 -10.37
C ARG A 75 -6.58 -4.01 -11.86
N ASP A 76 -7.68 -3.58 -12.47
CA ASP A 76 -7.91 -3.64 -13.91
C ASP A 76 -6.85 -2.82 -14.67
N ILE A 77 -6.49 -1.64 -14.16
CA ILE A 77 -5.41 -0.82 -14.73
C ILE A 77 -4.05 -1.51 -14.62
N TYR A 78 -3.77 -2.23 -13.53
CA TYR A 78 -2.51 -2.97 -13.38
C TYR A 78 -2.33 -4.04 -14.46
N ARG A 79 -3.40 -4.72 -14.88
CA ARG A 79 -3.34 -5.75 -15.95
C ARG A 79 -2.79 -5.22 -17.27
N MET A 80 -2.91 -3.92 -17.55
CA MET A 80 -2.37 -3.34 -18.78
C MET A 80 -0.84 -3.33 -18.84
N TRP A 81 -0.15 -3.32 -17.69
CA TRP A 81 1.30 -3.03 -17.62
C TRP A 81 2.09 -3.94 -16.68
N ARG A 82 1.42 -4.69 -15.80
CA ARG A 82 2.04 -5.65 -14.88
C ARG A 82 1.74 -7.06 -15.39
N PRO A 83 2.76 -7.92 -15.56
CA PRO A 83 2.53 -9.36 -15.65
C PRO A 83 1.88 -9.86 -14.36
#